data_AF-A0A0G4IEF0-F1
#
_entry.id   AF-A0A0G4IEF0-F1
#
_cell.length_a   1.000
_cell.length_b   1.000
_cell.length_c   1.000
_cell.angle_alpha   90.00
_cell.angle_beta   90.00
_cell.angle_gamma   90.00
#
_symmetry.space_group_name_H-M   'P 1'
#
loop_
_entity.id
_entity.type
_entity.pdbx_description
1 polymer ?
#
loop_
_entity_poly.entity_id
_entity_poly.type
_entity_poly.pdbx_seq_one_letter_code
_entity_poly.pdbx_strand_id
1 'polypeptide(L)'
;MVDYGKERAEFMKDTLAYIEKEEVYDVLDHLTKQLVIHQPEEPIPFLIKLLSDKQQPKIVILGPTSSGRKDICERISLDYGIPHISAGDVLKKAAEAAGEGAKEFENMNKGTLIPDETAISNVLARLSEETGGWVLEGFPRTRAQTQALQVSRNIADKVLVLQAPEEQILELIKAQGPDAGDVGGDMTAELKVQHYYRHMIGVMQLMEAQVHQVPLDDDIQRVYELVKAHIQMRPASNAPLRPLRMCLTGPAGCGRSTQARLLSTHYGCVHVDVALLLQDLTTRPSEAATVVRESMAAGKPVPDDLINETVLTRLRRPDCQTRGWILDGFPKTEGQANFLKKAQLTPSRVVILDISEDTSVSRLAERSFDPISGRCYYGTPADERVAARVIKAAADSEAVVRERFRASKRDMGEIADTVFARRSRVLNVDAADEQRVFEDLRDFVESPLPTEKT
;
A
#
# COMPACT_ATOMS: atom_id res chain seq x y z
N MET A 1 33.04 -14.08 -34.15
CA MET A 1 31.72 -14.65 -33.82
C MET A 1 30.92 -13.54 -33.18
N VAL A 2 29.72 -13.25 -33.68
CA VAL A 2 28.81 -12.30 -33.06
C VAL A 2 28.50 -12.84 -31.65
N ASP A 3 28.77 -12.03 -30.63
CA ASP A 3 28.52 -12.37 -29.24
C ASP A 3 27.03 -12.15 -28.95
N TYR A 4 26.21 -13.12 -29.35
CA TYR A 4 24.76 -13.13 -29.17
C TYR A 4 24.34 -12.92 -27.69
N GLY A 5 25.22 -13.16 -26.72
CA GLY A 5 24.97 -12.91 -25.31
C GLY A 5 24.97 -11.41 -24.97
N LYS A 6 25.89 -10.65 -25.56
CA LYS A 6 25.96 -9.19 -25.41
C LYS A 6 24.82 -8.49 -26.12
N GLU A 7 24.56 -8.84 -27.38
CA GLU A 7 23.46 -8.25 -28.16
C GLU A 7 22.09 -8.48 -27.49
N ARG A 8 21.89 -9.66 -26.89
CA ARG A 8 20.65 -9.97 -26.15
C ARG A 8 20.51 -9.17 -24.86
N ALA A 9 21.61 -8.94 -24.14
CA ALA A 9 21.60 -8.14 -22.91
C ALA A 9 21.37 -6.64 -23.21
N GLU A 10 21.97 -6.14 -24.29
CA GLU A 10 21.82 -4.77 -24.78
C GLU A 10 20.41 -4.52 -25.31
N PHE A 11 19.88 -5.43 -26.13
CA PHE A 11 18.48 -5.43 -26.56
C PHE A 11 17.49 -5.44 -25.38
N MET A 12 17.74 -6.25 -24.35
CA MET A 12 16.91 -6.26 -23.14
C MET A 12 16.97 -4.93 -22.38
N LYS A 13 18.13 -4.28 -22.32
CA LYS A 13 18.30 -2.99 -21.64
C LYS A 13 17.56 -1.88 -22.38
N ASP A 14 17.69 -1.83 -23.70
CA ASP A 14 16.99 -0.85 -24.54
C ASP A 14 15.47 -1.07 -24.53
N THR A 15 15.05 -2.33 -24.52
CA THR A 15 13.63 -2.71 -24.40
C THR A 15 13.05 -2.24 -23.07
N LEU A 16 13.76 -2.45 -21.96
CA LEU A 16 13.29 -2.01 -20.64
C LEU A 16 13.25 -0.48 -20.53
N ALA A 17 14.29 0.20 -21.04
CA ALA A 17 14.32 1.66 -21.07
C ALA A 17 13.18 2.25 -21.92
N TYR A 18 12.87 1.65 -23.08
CA TYR A 18 11.74 2.03 -23.91
C TYR A 18 10.41 1.81 -23.19
N ILE A 19 10.22 0.62 -22.58
CA ILE A 19 8.99 0.28 -21.88
C ILE A 19 8.73 1.22 -20.70
N GLU A 20 9.77 1.59 -19.95
CA GLU A 20 9.66 2.55 -18.85
C GLU A 20 9.39 3.97 -19.37
N LYS A 21 10.16 4.43 -20.36
CA LYS A 21 10.05 5.79 -20.92
C LYS A 21 8.70 6.05 -21.58
N GLU A 22 8.23 5.09 -22.37
CA GLU A 22 6.98 5.18 -23.13
C GLU A 22 5.81 4.53 -22.37
N GLU A 23 6.03 4.13 -21.11
CA GLU A 23 4.99 3.75 -20.16
C GLU A 23 4.13 2.59 -20.64
N VAL A 24 4.74 1.68 -21.41
CA VAL A 24 4.07 0.58 -22.09
C VAL A 24 3.36 -0.34 -21.08
N TYR A 25 3.87 -0.42 -19.85
CA TYR A 25 3.23 -1.20 -18.78
C TYR A 25 1.89 -0.61 -18.31
N ASP A 26 1.78 0.71 -18.20
CA ASP A 26 0.54 1.37 -17.78
C ASP A 26 -0.54 1.14 -18.83
N VAL A 27 -0.15 1.19 -20.11
CA VAL A 27 -1.00 0.83 -21.24
C VAL A 27 -1.46 -0.62 -21.09
N LEU A 28 -0.54 -1.58 -20.94
CA LEU A 28 -0.90 -3.01 -20.84
C LEU A 28 -1.76 -3.33 -19.61
N ASP A 29 -1.49 -2.74 -18.45
CA ASP A 29 -2.28 -2.92 -17.22
C ASP A 29 -3.70 -2.38 -17.42
N HIS A 30 -3.83 -1.17 -17.98
CA HIS A 30 -5.12 -0.59 -18.32
C HIS A 30 -5.91 -1.49 -19.28
N LEU A 31 -5.29 -1.92 -20.40
CA LEU A 31 -5.94 -2.81 -21.38
C LEU A 31 -6.40 -4.12 -20.73
N THR A 32 -5.55 -4.71 -19.87
CA THR A 32 -5.87 -5.96 -19.16
C THR A 32 -7.04 -5.77 -18.20
N LYS A 33 -7.03 -4.70 -17.40
CA LYS A 33 -8.13 -4.37 -16.48
C LYS A 33 -9.43 -4.20 -17.24
N GLN A 34 -9.43 -3.45 -18.35
CA GLN A 34 -10.63 -3.22 -19.15
C GLN A 34 -11.19 -4.54 -19.71
N LEU A 35 -10.35 -5.49 -20.13
CA LEU A 35 -10.80 -6.82 -20.54
C LEU A 35 -11.42 -7.63 -19.39
N VAL A 36 -10.81 -7.61 -18.21
CA VAL A 36 -11.32 -8.34 -17.04
C VAL A 36 -12.65 -7.76 -16.55
N ILE A 37 -12.79 -6.43 -16.59
CA ILE A 37 -14.00 -5.72 -16.18
C ILE A 37 -15.11 -5.94 -17.19
N HIS A 38 -14.87 -5.68 -18.47
CA HIS A 38 -15.93 -5.67 -19.49
C HIS A 38 -16.21 -7.06 -20.07
N GLN A 39 -15.24 -7.98 -20.07
CA GLN A 39 -15.36 -9.33 -20.62
C GLN A 39 -16.04 -9.35 -22.01
N PRO A 40 -15.53 -8.57 -22.99
CA PRO A 40 -16.15 -8.49 -24.31
C PRO A 40 -16.04 -9.83 -25.06
N GLU A 41 -17.04 -10.15 -25.90
CA GLU A 41 -17.02 -11.34 -26.76
C GLU A 41 -15.86 -11.30 -27.77
N GLU A 42 -15.47 -10.09 -28.22
CA GLU A 42 -14.35 -9.86 -29.13
C GLU A 42 -13.28 -8.94 -28.49
N PRO A 43 -12.26 -9.53 -27.80
CA PRO A 43 -11.26 -8.77 -27.05
C PRO A 43 -10.39 -7.81 -27.89
N ILE A 44 -9.93 -8.24 -29.06
CA ILE A 44 -9.00 -7.43 -29.88
C ILE A 44 -9.70 -6.18 -30.45
N PRO A 45 -10.88 -6.27 -31.11
CA PRO A 45 -11.63 -5.09 -31.53
C PRO A 45 -11.95 -4.13 -30.38
N PHE A 46 -12.30 -4.65 -29.19
CA PHE A 46 -12.53 -3.84 -27.99
C PHE A 46 -11.27 -3.05 -27.59
N LEU A 47 -10.09 -3.70 -27.55
CA LEU A 47 -8.83 -3.03 -27.21
C LEU A 47 -8.42 -1.97 -28.24
N ILE A 48 -8.64 -2.23 -29.54
CA ILE A 48 -8.34 -1.25 -30.60
C ILE A 48 -9.20 0.01 -30.41
N LYS A 49 -10.50 -0.17 -30.13
CA LYS A 49 -11.40 0.95 -29.84
C LYS A 49 -10.95 1.71 -28.60
N LEU A 50 -10.64 1.00 -27.52
CA LEU A 50 -10.16 1.56 -26.27
C LEU A 50 -8.88 2.40 -26.44
N LEU A 51 -7.94 1.96 -27.28
CA LEU A 51 -6.71 2.69 -27.58
C LEU A 51 -6.91 3.88 -28.54
N SER A 52 -7.98 3.86 -29.34
CA SER A 52 -8.28 4.90 -30.31
C SER A 52 -9.06 6.07 -29.70
N ASP A 53 -9.84 5.80 -28.65
CA ASP A 53 -10.66 6.79 -27.96
C ASP A 53 -9.83 7.60 -26.96
N LYS A 54 -10.12 8.89 -26.85
CA LYS A 54 -9.50 9.76 -25.83
C LYS A 54 -9.91 9.25 -24.45
N GLN A 55 -8.95 8.70 -23.70
CA GLN A 55 -9.17 8.19 -22.36
C GLN A 55 -9.72 9.30 -21.45
N GLN A 56 -10.94 9.11 -20.97
CA GLN A 56 -11.64 10.04 -20.09
C GLN A 56 -11.76 9.40 -18.70
N PRO A 57 -11.34 10.09 -17.62
CA PRO A 57 -11.27 9.47 -16.31
C PRO A 57 -12.66 9.30 -15.69
N LYS A 58 -12.82 8.23 -14.89
CA LYS A 58 -13.98 7.98 -14.03
C LYS A 58 -13.60 8.30 -12.59
N ILE A 59 -14.13 9.38 -12.05
CA ILE A 59 -13.70 9.93 -10.77
C ILE A 59 -14.89 9.94 -9.82
N VAL A 60 -14.67 9.52 -8.57
CA VAL A 60 -15.63 9.69 -7.49
C VAL A 60 -15.08 10.74 -6.53
N ILE A 61 -15.88 11.76 -6.21
CA ILE A 61 -15.56 12.75 -5.19
C ILE A 61 -16.48 12.56 -3.99
N LEU A 62 -15.89 12.20 -2.86
CA LEU A 62 -16.54 12.05 -1.57
C LEU A 62 -16.00 13.10 -0.60
N GLY A 63 -16.76 13.38 0.44
CA GLY A 63 -16.41 14.38 1.43
C GLY A 63 -17.63 14.76 2.27
N PRO A 64 -17.44 15.40 3.42
CA PRO A 64 -18.54 15.84 4.26
C PRO A 64 -19.37 16.93 3.57
N THR A 65 -20.55 17.21 4.10
CA THR A 65 -21.37 18.34 3.66
C THR A 65 -20.56 19.65 3.71
N SER A 66 -20.83 20.58 2.80
CA SER A 66 -20.19 21.91 2.75
C SER A 66 -18.68 21.93 2.43
N SER A 67 -18.09 20.80 2.02
CA SER A 67 -16.65 20.69 1.68
C SER A 67 -16.25 21.21 0.29
N GLY A 68 -17.13 21.87 -0.45
CA GLY A 68 -16.82 22.39 -1.80
C GLY A 68 -16.73 21.31 -2.89
N ARG A 69 -17.21 20.09 -2.65
CA ARG A 69 -17.20 18.98 -3.63
C ARG A 69 -17.83 19.37 -4.97
N LYS A 70 -18.94 20.10 -4.93
CA LYS A 70 -19.66 20.53 -6.14
C LYS A 70 -18.77 21.37 -7.06
N ASP A 71 -18.20 22.44 -6.53
CA ASP A 71 -17.30 23.33 -7.27
C ASP A 71 -16.08 22.58 -7.83
N ILE A 72 -15.54 21.63 -7.06
CA ILE A 72 -14.44 20.76 -7.50
C ILE A 72 -14.90 19.87 -8.67
N CYS A 73 -16.06 19.22 -8.58
CA CYS A 73 -16.60 18.38 -9.64
C CYS A 73 -16.92 19.18 -10.91
N GLU A 74 -17.44 20.40 -10.77
CA GLU A 74 -17.69 21.30 -11.91
C GLU A 74 -16.38 21.67 -12.62
N ARG A 75 -15.31 21.96 -11.87
CA ARG A 75 -13.98 22.22 -12.43
C ARG A 75 -13.39 20.97 -13.12
N ILE A 76 -13.52 19.79 -12.52
CA ILE A 76 -13.08 18.52 -13.13
C ILE A 76 -13.83 18.29 -14.46
N SER A 77 -15.15 18.49 -14.45
CA SER A 77 -16.00 18.34 -15.63
C SER A 77 -15.51 19.22 -16.79
N LEU A 78 -15.19 20.49 -16.51
CA LEU A 78 -14.65 21.44 -17.48
C LEU A 78 -13.24 21.05 -17.96
N ASP A 79 -12.32 20.75 -17.05
CA ASP A 79 -10.90 20.48 -17.37
C ASP A 79 -10.73 19.19 -18.20
N TYR A 80 -11.53 18.16 -17.91
CA TYR A 80 -11.41 16.84 -18.56
C TYR A 80 -12.46 16.57 -19.63
N GLY A 81 -13.46 17.46 -19.77
CA GLY A 81 -14.56 17.31 -20.72
C GLY A 81 -15.42 16.08 -20.45
N ILE A 82 -15.69 15.81 -19.17
CA ILE A 82 -16.49 14.67 -18.70
C ILE A 82 -17.73 15.16 -17.95
N PRO A 83 -18.87 14.46 -18.03
CA PRO A 83 -20.09 14.83 -17.33
C PRO A 83 -19.92 14.80 -15.80
N HIS A 84 -20.43 15.84 -15.14
CA HIS A 84 -20.64 15.87 -13.70
C HIS A 84 -21.99 15.25 -13.35
N ILE A 85 -21.95 14.18 -12.57
CA ILE A 85 -23.12 13.45 -12.09
C ILE A 85 -23.23 13.69 -10.59
N SER A 86 -24.12 14.59 -10.19
CA SER A 86 -24.49 14.79 -8.79
C SER A 86 -25.61 13.83 -8.40
N ALA A 87 -25.35 12.97 -7.41
CA ALA A 87 -26.38 12.07 -6.90
C ALA A 87 -27.59 12.82 -6.33
N GLY A 88 -27.36 13.99 -5.72
CA GLY A 88 -28.43 14.86 -5.24
C GLY A 88 -29.31 15.38 -6.37
N ASP A 89 -28.70 15.84 -7.48
CA ASP A 89 -29.46 16.36 -8.63
C ASP A 89 -30.19 15.26 -9.39
N VAL A 90 -29.59 14.06 -9.50
CA VAL A 90 -30.25 12.87 -10.06
C VAL A 90 -31.51 12.52 -9.26
N LEU A 91 -31.42 12.52 -7.94
CA LEU A 91 -32.55 12.19 -7.06
C LEU A 91 -33.63 13.27 -7.05
N LYS A 92 -33.26 14.55 -7.11
CA LYS A 92 -34.22 15.66 -7.25
C LYS A 92 -35.03 15.54 -8.54
N LYS A 93 -34.37 15.32 -9.68
CA LYS A 93 -35.05 15.12 -10.97
C LYS A 93 -35.96 13.90 -10.97
N ALA A 94 -35.53 12.81 -10.34
CA ALA A 94 -36.33 11.60 -10.22
C ALA A 94 -37.59 11.83 -9.37
N ALA A 95 -37.48 12.58 -8.27
CA ALA A 95 -38.62 12.96 -7.44
C ALA A 95 -39.62 13.86 -8.19
N GLU A 96 -39.12 14.84 -8.94
CA GLU A 96 -39.95 15.71 -9.78
C GLU A 96 -40.72 14.90 -10.84
N ALA A 97 -40.05 13.92 -11.48
CA ALA A 97 -40.67 13.05 -12.47
C ALA A 97 -41.69 12.06 -11.87
N ALA A 98 -41.47 11.58 -10.64
CA ALA A 98 -42.37 10.67 -9.93
C ALA A 98 -43.66 11.35 -9.44
N GLY A 99 -43.64 12.68 -9.28
CA GLY A 99 -44.78 13.48 -8.85
C GLY A 99 -44.94 13.56 -7.32
N GLU A 100 -45.78 14.49 -6.88
CA GLU A 100 -46.04 14.73 -5.45
C GLU A 100 -46.65 13.48 -4.77
N GLY A 101 -46.03 13.02 -3.68
CA GLY A 101 -46.53 11.89 -2.88
C GLY A 101 -45.89 10.53 -3.18
N ALA A 102 -44.87 10.46 -4.04
CA ALA A 102 -44.08 9.24 -4.23
C ALA A 102 -43.38 8.81 -2.93
N LYS A 103 -43.79 7.67 -2.36
CA LYS A 103 -43.32 7.17 -1.05
C LYS A 103 -41.80 7.01 -0.96
N GLU A 104 -41.17 6.64 -2.08
CA GLU A 104 -39.72 6.46 -2.18
C GLU A 104 -38.91 7.76 -2.08
N PHE A 105 -39.54 8.92 -2.36
CA PHE A 105 -38.96 10.25 -2.21
C PHE A 105 -39.52 11.03 -1.02
N GLU A 106 -40.43 10.44 -0.23
CA GLU A 106 -41.01 11.08 0.96
C GLU A 106 -39.93 11.50 1.98
N ASN A 107 -38.87 10.70 2.10
CA ASN A 107 -37.72 11.00 2.94
C ASN A 107 -36.96 12.25 2.48
N MET A 108 -36.91 12.53 1.17
CA MET A 108 -36.24 13.72 0.64
C MET A 108 -36.93 15.00 1.09
N ASN A 109 -38.27 15.02 1.11
CA ASN A 109 -39.08 16.14 1.58
C ASN A 109 -39.01 16.33 3.10
N LYS A 110 -38.79 15.23 3.85
CA LYS A 110 -38.64 15.23 5.30
C LYS A 110 -37.21 15.46 5.78
N GLY A 111 -36.25 15.48 4.86
CA GLY A 111 -34.84 15.62 5.19
C GLY A 111 -34.15 14.38 5.75
N THR A 112 -34.78 13.23 5.65
CA THR A 112 -34.17 11.97 6.07
C THR A 112 -33.41 11.34 4.90
N LEU A 113 -32.51 10.40 5.21
CA LEU A 113 -31.76 9.71 4.17
C LEU A 113 -32.69 8.94 3.22
N ILE A 114 -32.43 9.12 1.94
CA ILE A 114 -33.08 8.37 0.87
C ILE A 114 -32.62 6.90 0.98
N PRO A 115 -33.53 5.92 0.88
CA PRO A 115 -33.19 4.50 0.92
C PRO A 115 -32.13 4.13 -0.13
N ASP A 116 -31.21 3.22 0.23
CA ASP A 116 -30.13 2.79 -0.66
C ASP A 116 -30.66 2.25 -1.98
N GLU A 117 -31.76 1.50 -1.98
CA GLU A 117 -32.38 0.94 -3.19
C GLU A 117 -32.77 2.03 -4.20
N THR A 118 -33.42 3.10 -3.72
CA THR A 118 -33.82 4.26 -4.53
C THR A 118 -32.60 5.05 -5.01
N ALA A 119 -31.60 5.24 -4.15
CA ALA A 119 -30.36 5.92 -4.53
C ALA A 119 -29.60 5.15 -5.62
N ILE A 120 -29.46 3.83 -5.44
CA ILE A 120 -28.76 2.93 -6.36
C ILE A 120 -29.46 2.91 -7.72
N SER A 121 -30.78 2.69 -7.76
CA SER A 121 -31.50 2.54 -9.03
C SER A 121 -31.38 3.78 -9.91
N ASN A 122 -31.58 4.97 -9.32
CA ASN A 122 -31.54 6.24 -10.06
C ASN A 122 -30.12 6.62 -10.50
N VAL A 123 -29.11 6.47 -9.62
CA VAL A 123 -27.72 6.81 -9.97
C VAL A 123 -27.17 5.84 -11.01
N LEU A 124 -27.43 4.54 -10.88
CA LEU A 124 -26.97 3.56 -11.88
C LEU A 124 -27.68 3.74 -13.23
N ALA A 125 -28.97 4.09 -13.24
CA ALA A 125 -29.67 4.44 -14.47
C ALA A 125 -29.00 5.62 -15.18
N ARG A 126 -28.69 6.70 -14.45
CA ARG A 126 -27.98 7.86 -15.02
C ARG A 126 -26.59 7.51 -15.51
N LEU A 127 -25.81 6.72 -14.76
CA LEU A 127 -24.47 6.27 -15.17
C LEU A 127 -24.51 5.40 -16.43
N SER A 128 -25.58 4.62 -16.64
CA SER A 128 -25.72 3.75 -17.81
C SER A 128 -25.86 4.51 -19.14
N GLU A 129 -26.23 5.79 -19.08
CA GLU A 129 -26.29 6.68 -20.25
C GLU A 129 -24.89 7.14 -20.68
N GLU A 130 -23.88 7.02 -19.81
CA GLU A 130 -22.53 7.46 -20.08
C GLU A 130 -21.66 6.38 -20.71
N THR A 131 -21.09 6.71 -21.87
CA THR A 131 -20.21 5.80 -22.62
C THR A 131 -18.72 6.12 -22.41
N GLY A 132 -18.40 7.26 -21.80
CA GLY A 132 -17.04 7.74 -21.55
C GLY A 132 -16.69 7.85 -20.07
N GLY A 133 -15.85 8.83 -19.75
CA GLY A 133 -15.52 9.18 -18.35
C GLY A 133 -16.64 9.97 -17.69
N TRP A 134 -16.56 10.13 -16.38
CA TRP A 134 -17.55 10.86 -15.58
C TRP A 134 -16.94 11.27 -14.24
N VAL A 135 -17.49 12.32 -13.63
CA VAL A 135 -17.21 12.67 -12.24
C VAL A 135 -18.48 12.53 -11.41
N LEU A 136 -18.46 11.60 -10.46
CA LEU A 136 -19.58 11.26 -9.59
C LEU A 136 -19.42 11.95 -8.24
N GLU A 137 -20.34 12.86 -7.95
CA GLU A 137 -20.36 13.62 -6.70
C GLU A 137 -21.29 12.98 -5.69
N GLY A 138 -20.77 12.72 -4.48
CA GLY A 138 -21.59 12.41 -3.32
C GLY A 138 -22.26 11.04 -3.33
N PHE A 139 -21.78 10.11 -4.17
CA PHE A 139 -22.17 8.69 -4.20
C PHE A 139 -20.92 7.86 -4.55
N PRO A 140 -20.66 6.72 -3.89
CA PRO A 140 -21.49 6.06 -2.89
C PRO A 140 -21.32 6.65 -1.47
N ARG A 141 -22.38 6.59 -0.66
CA ARG A 141 -22.38 7.00 0.76
C ARG A 141 -22.40 5.82 1.72
N THR A 142 -22.80 4.63 1.26
CA THR A 142 -22.94 3.43 2.08
C THR A 142 -22.20 2.24 1.44
N ARG A 143 -22.00 1.18 2.23
CA ARG A 143 -21.42 -0.07 1.71
C ARG A 143 -22.29 -0.69 0.61
N ALA A 144 -23.61 -0.65 0.74
CA ALA A 144 -24.52 -1.23 -0.26
C ALA A 144 -24.42 -0.47 -1.59
N GLN A 145 -24.39 0.87 -1.55
CA GLN A 145 -24.18 1.70 -2.74
C GLN A 145 -22.83 1.40 -3.41
N THR A 146 -21.78 1.21 -2.60
CA THR A 146 -20.43 0.87 -3.10
C THR A 146 -20.41 -0.48 -3.80
N GLN A 147 -21.02 -1.50 -3.20
CA GLN A 147 -21.14 -2.82 -3.81
C GLN A 147 -21.94 -2.77 -5.12
N ALA A 148 -23.00 -1.96 -5.18
CA ALA A 148 -23.79 -1.81 -6.39
C ALA A 148 -22.99 -1.20 -7.56
N LEU A 149 -22.11 -0.23 -7.32
CA LEU A 149 -21.18 0.28 -8.35
C LEU A 149 -20.24 -0.82 -8.86
N GLN A 150 -19.68 -1.62 -7.95
CA GLN A 150 -18.77 -2.71 -8.31
C GLN A 150 -19.48 -3.80 -9.14
N VAL A 151 -20.68 -4.22 -8.72
CA VAL A 151 -21.48 -5.24 -9.41
C VAL A 151 -21.95 -4.75 -10.78
N SER A 152 -22.32 -3.48 -10.90
CA SER A 152 -22.70 -2.86 -12.17
C SER A 152 -21.51 -2.49 -13.07
N ARG A 153 -20.27 -2.83 -12.65
CA ARG A 153 -19.02 -2.56 -13.37
C ARG A 153 -18.73 -1.07 -13.60
N ASN A 154 -19.34 -0.20 -12.80
CA ASN A 154 -19.04 1.24 -12.74
C ASN A 154 -17.88 1.48 -11.77
N ILE A 155 -16.69 1.07 -12.18
CA ILE A 155 -15.47 1.18 -11.38
C ILE A 155 -14.80 2.52 -11.67
N ALA A 156 -14.57 3.30 -10.63
CA ALA A 156 -13.83 4.55 -10.71
C ALA A 156 -12.33 4.29 -10.83
N ASP A 157 -11.62 5.13 -11.58
CA ASP A 157 -10.17 5.15 -11.63
C ASP A 157 -9.58 5.73 -10.34
N LYS A 158 -10.28 6.72 -9.75
CA LYS A 158 -9.89 7.43 -8.53
C LYS A 158 -11.11 7.72 -7.66
N VAL A 159 -10.96 7.51 -6.36
CA VAL A 159 -11.92 7.91 -5.33
C VAL A 159 -11.25 8.94 -4.43
N LEU A 160 -11.61 10.20 -4.56
CA LEU A 160 -10.99 11.28 -3.79
C LEU A 160 -11.91 11.64 -2.62
N VAL A 161 -11.41 11.47 -1.40
CA VAL A 161 -12.16 11.72 -0.16
C VAL A 161 -11.61 13.00 0.48
N LEU A 162 -12.41 14.07 0.42
CA LEU A 162 -12.08 15.34 1.08
C LEU A 162 -12.18 15.17 2.61
N GLN A 163 -11.14 15.58 3.33
CA GLN A 163 -11.05 15.43 4.78
C GLN A 163 -10.79 16.73 5.50
N ALA A 164 -11.53 16.96 6.58
CA ALA A 164 -11.28 17.99 7.57
C ALA A 164 -11.57 17.44 8.97
N PRO A 165 -11.02 18.09 10.02
CA PRO A 165 -11.49 17.92 11.38
C PRO A 165 -13.00 18.14 11.50
N GLU A 166 -13.65 17.38 12.38
CA GLU A 166 -15.10 17.46 12.60
C GLU A 166 -15.53 18.88 13.00
N GLU A 167 -14.72 19.58 13.80
CA GLU A 167 -14.98 20.95 14.23
C GLU A 167 -15.09 21.91 13.05
N GLN A 168 -14.16 21.82 12.09
CA GLN A 168 -14.15 22.65 10.89
C GLN A 168 -15.40 22.40 10.03
N ILE A 169 -15.83 21.13 9.89
CA ILE A 169 -17.04 20.78 9.14
C ILE A 169 -18.30 21.31 9.82
N LEU A 170 -18.38 21.21 11.15
CA LEU A 170 -19.52 21.75 11.90
C LEU A 170 -19.63 23.27 11.74
N GLU A 171 -18.50 23.98 11.75
CA GLU A 171 -18.47 25.42 11.48
C GLU A 171 -18.95 25.75 10.06
N LEU A 172 -18.50 25.01 9.05
CA LEU A 172 -18.92 25.19 7.66
C LEU A 172 -20.41 24.94 7.46
N ILE A 173 -20.97 23.89 8.08
CA ILE A 173 -22.41 23.59 8.01
C ILE A 173 -23.21 24.72 8.68
N LYS A 174 -22.76 25.20 9.86
CA LYS A 174 -23.42 26.31 10.58
C LYS A 174 -23.38 27.60 9.76
N ALA A 175 -22.28 27.88 9.07
CA ALA A 175 -22.12 29.08 8.24
C ALA A 175 -23.02 29.09 7.00
N GLN A 176 -23.35 27.92 6.43
CA GLN A 176 -24.21 27.80 5.25
C GLN A 176 -25.72 27.83 5.56
N GLY A 177 -26.12 27.73 6.84
CA GLY A 177 -27.52 27.78 7.26
C GLY A 177 -28.28 26.44 7.14
N PRO A 178 -29.60 26.43 7.42
CA PRO A 178 -30.40 25.19 7.48
C PRO A 178 -30.51 24.42 6.15
N ASP A 179 -30.26 25.09 5.02
CA ASP A 179 -30.28 24.51 3.67
C ASP A 179 -28.93 23.89 3.25
N ALA A 180 -27.95 23.84 4.16
CA ALA A 180 -26.63 23.26 3.90
C ALA A 180 -26.69 21.72 3.75
N GLY A 181 -26.62 21.23 2.51
CA GLY A 181 -26.22 19.87 2.16
C GLY A 181 -27.23 18.98 1.44
N ASP A 182 -26.72 17.85 0.92
CA ASP A 182 -27.47 16.80 0.22
C ASP A 182 -28.36 15.93 1.14
N VAL A 183 -28.55 16.37 2.38
CA VAL A 183 -29.47 15.78 3.37
C VAL A 183 -30.20 16.99 3.95
N GLY A 184 -31.39 17.28 3.41
CA GLY A 184 -32.26 18.37 3.88
C GLY A 184 -32.85 18.07 5.26
N GLY A 185 -33.66 18.97 5.83
CA GLY A 185 -34.66 18.77 6.92
C GLY A 185 -34.29 18.10 8.27
N ASP A 186 -34.57 18.83 9.36
CA ASP A 186 -34.63 18.45 10.80
C ASP A 186 -33.41 17.80 11.49
N MET A 187 -32.42 17.31 10.73
CA MET A 187 -31.22 16.70 11.29
C MET A 187 -30.18 17.76 11.66
N THR A 188 -29.72 17.78 12.92
CA THR A 188 -28.70 18.74 13.38
C THR A 188 -27.39 18.56 12.60
N ALA A 189 -26.56 19.62 12.57
CA ALA A 189 -25.25 19.57 11.92
C ALA A 189 -24.41 18.39 12.43
N GLU A 190 -24.48 18.12 13.74
CA GLU A 190 -23.78 17.03 14.40
C GLU A 190 -24.24 15.65 13.89
N LEU A 191 -25.54 15.42 13.73
CA LEU A 191 -26.06 14.17 13.21
C LEU A 191 -25.68 13.94 11.74
N LYS A 192 -25.63 15.01 10.92
CA LYS A 192 -25.14 14.94 9.53
C LYS A 192 -23.69 14.47 9.46
N VAL A 193 -22.84 15.03 10.32
CA VAL A 193 -21.42 14.70 10.39
C VAL A 193 -21.20 13.27 10.91
N GLN A 194 -21.86 12.90 12.00
CA GLN A 194 -21.81 11.54 12.55
C GLN A 194 -22.27 10.48 11.55
N HIS A 195 -23.37 10.75 10.83
CA HIS A 195 -23.87 9.85 9.81
C HIS A 195 -22.85 9.66 8.68
N TYR A 196 -22.26 10.76 8.20
CA TYR A 196 -21.21 10.70 7.18
C TYR A 196 -20.05 9.80 7.61
N TYR A 197 -19.41 10.08 8.76
CA TYR A 197 -18.24 9.32 9.19
C TYR A 197 -18.56 7.85 9.49
N ARG A 198 -19.72 7.56 10.09
CA ARG A 198 -20.17 6.18 10.38
C ARG A 198 -20.21 5.30 9.13
N HIS A 199 -20.73 5.83 8.03
CA HIS A 199 -20.89 5.06 6.79
C HIS A 199 -19.65 5.11 5.89
N MET A 200 -18.89 6.21 5.91
CA MET A 200 -17.69 6.41 5.10
C MET A 200 -16.61 5.36 5.37
N ILE A 201 -16.44 4.91 6.63
CA ILE A 201 -15.50 3.83 6.99
C ILE A 201 -15.73 2.59 6.11
N GLY A 202 -17.00 2.21 5.91
CA GLY A 202 -17.35 1.05 5.10
C GLY A 202 -17.10 1.24 3.61
N VAL A 203 -17.30 2.46 3.09
CA VAL A 203 -16.99 2.82 1.70
C VAL A 203 -15.49 2.75 1.46
N MET A 204 -14.70 3.38 2.33
CA MET A 204 -13.24 3.41 2.24
C MET A 204 -12.63 2.01 2.28
N GLN A 205 -13.14 1.12 3.14
CA GLN A 205 -12.69 -0.28 3.21
C GLN A 205 -12.96 -1.07 1.92
N LEU A 206 -14.06 -0.80 1.22
CA LEU A 206 -14.41 -1.53 -0.01
C LEU A 206 -13.70 -0.99 -1.25
N MET A 207 -13.19 0.25 -1.19
CA MET A 207 -12.52 0.93 -2.29
C MET A 207 -11.04 1.26 -1.98
N GLU A 208 -10.45 0.62 -0.97
CA GLU A 208 -9.13 0.96 -0.39
C GLU A 208 -8.04 1.18 -1.45
N ALA A 209 -8.00 0.34 -2.49
CA ALA A 209 -7.01 0.42 -3.57
C ALA A 209 -7.12 1.68 -4.47
N GLN A 210 -8.25 2.40 -4.43
CA GLN A 210 -8.55 3.55 -5.29
C GLN A 210 -8.72 4.85 -4.49
N VAL A 211 -8.76 4.75 -3.15
CA VAL A 211 -9.07 5.87 -2.27
C VAL A 211 -7.83 6.72 -2.03
N HIS A 212 -7.95 8.01 -2.33
CA HIS A 212 -6.98 9.04 -1.99
C HIS A 212 -7.64 10.07 -1.08
N GLN A 213 -7.01 10.31 0.06
CA GLN A 213 -7.48 11.29 1.03
C GLN A 213 -6.89 12.66 0.68
N VAL A 214 -7.73 13.67 0.55
CA VAL A 214 -7.31 15.03 0.19
C VAL A 214 -7.68 15.96 1.35
N PRO A 215 -6.70 16.64 1.98
CA PRO A 215 -6.99 17.59 3.04
C PRO A 215 -7.79 18.77 2.47
N LEU A 216 -8.82 19.19 3.20
CA LEU A 216 -9.51 20.44 2.96
C LEU A 216 -8.62 21.61 3.40
N ASP A 217 -8.75 22.70 2.66
CA ASP A 217 -8.09 23.98 2.89
C ASP A 217 -9.15 25.07 2.69
N ASP A 218 -8.99 26.22 3.33
CA ASP A 218 -9.92 27.34 3.19
C ASP A 218 -9.88 27.91 1.75
N ASP A 219 -8.78 27.68 1.02
CA ASP A 219 -8.67 27.98 -0.41
C ASP A 219 -9.05 26.77 -1.29
N ILE A 220 -10.24 26.84 -1.89
CA ILE A 220 -10.75 25.82 -2.81
C ILE A 220 -9.86 25.62 -4.05
N GLN A 221 -9.11 26.65 -4.49
CA GLN A 221 -8.17 26.52 -5.60
C GLN A 221 -7.06 25.55 -5.24
N ARG A 222 -6.53 25.64 -4.02
CA ARG A 222 -5.48 24.74 -3.53
C ARG A 222 -6.00 23.31 -3.37
N VAL A 223 -7.22 23.14 -2.84
CA VAL A 223 -7.87 21.82 -2.79
C VAL A 223 -8.03 21.26 -4.19
N TYR A 224 -8.44 22.08 -5.17
CA TYR A 224 -8.58 21.66 -6.56
C TYR A 224 -7.24 21.25 -7.18
N GLU A 225 -6.15 21.98 -6.91
CA GLU A 225 -4.80 21.62 -7.38
C GLU A 225 -4.33 20.28 -6.82
N LEU A 226 -4.61 20.00 -5.54
CA LEU A 226 -4.35 18.70 -4.93
C LEU A 226 -5.20 17.60 -5.58
N VAL A 227 -6.49 17.84 -5.79
CA VAL A 227 -7.39 16.92 -6.50
C VAL A 227 -6.89 16.64 -7.91
N LYS A 228 -6.52 17.69 -8.66
CA LYS A 228 -5.98 17.59 -10.01
C LYS A 228 -4.68 16.79 -10.03
N ALA A 229 -3.80 17.01 -9.06
CA ALA A 229 -2.60 16.21 -8.90
C ALA A 229 -2.95 14.72 -8.72
N HIS A 230 -3.96 14.38 -7.90
CA HIS A 230 -4.39 12.98 -7.73
C HIS A 230 -5.05 12.35 -8.97
N ILE A 231 -5.74 13.14 -9.78
CA ILE A 231 -6.32 12.68 -11.05
C ILE A 231 -5.21 12.42 -12.09
N GLN A 232 -4.23 13.33 -12.13
CA GLN A 232 -3.05 13.21 -13.00
C GLN A 232 -2.06 12.16 -12.50
N MET A 233 -2.05 11.89 -11.19
CA MET A 233 -1.38 10.73 -10.63
C MET A 233 -2.03 9.51 -11.25
N ARG A 234 -1.23 8.75 -11.98
CA ARG A 234 -1.66 7.47 -12.53
C ARG A 234 -2.24 6.60 -11.43
N PRO A 235 -3.12 5.63 -11.76
CA PRO A 235 -3.42 4.57 -10.81
C PRO A 235 -2.09 4.14 -10.19
N ALA A 236 -2.04 3.99 -8.86
CA ALA A 236 -0.95 3.22 -8.30
C ALA A 236 -1.08 1.87 -9.00
N SER A 237 -0.21 1.63 -9.99
CA SER A 237 -0.02 0.30 -10.48
C SER A 237 0.43 -0.45 -9.24
N ASN A 238 -0.40 -1.36 -8.73
CA ASN A 238 -0.02 -2.28 -7.66
C ASN A 238 1.04 -3.28 -8.14
N ALA A 239 1.87 -2.87 -9.08
CA ALA A 239 3.05 -3.56 -9.54
C ALA A 239 4.22 -2.56 -9.56
N PRO A 240 5.22 -2.73 -8.68
CA PRO A 240 6.47 -3.16 -9.26
C PRO A 240 6.18 -4.48 -9.98
N LEU A 241 6.48 -4.62 -11.28
CA LEU A 241 6.20 -5.84 -12.06
C LEU A 241 6.97 -7.10 -11.61
N ARG A 242 7.41 -7.13 -10.35
CA ARG A 242 7.55 -8.33 -9.55
C ARG A 242 6.97 -8.02 -8.17
N PRO A 243 6.22 -8.95 -7.56
CA PRO A 243 5.78 -8.74 -6.19
C PRO A 243 7.02 -8.48 -5.32
N LEU A 244 6.96 -7.48 -4.43
CA LEU A 244 8.10 -6.87 -3.74
C LEU A 244 9.12 -7.94 -3.28
N ARG A 245 10.38 -7.82 -3.72
CA ARG A 245 11.48 -8.70 -3.30
C ARG A 245 12.56 -7.86 -2.65
N MET A 246 12.52 -7.77 -1.33
CA MET A 246 13.39 -6.87 -0.59
C MET A 246 14.26 -7.66 0.39
N CYS A 247 15.53 -7.29 0.49
CA CYS A 247 16.37 -7.69 1.61
C CYS A 247 16.46 -6.53 2.58
N LEU A 248 16.20 -6.80 3.86
CA LEU A 248 16.49 -5.87 4.94
C LEU A 248 17.59 -6.49 5.78
N THR A 249 18.67 -5.77 6.00
CA THR A 249 19.82 -6.20 6.81
C THR A 249 20.30 -5.03 7.67
N GLY A 250 21.21 -5.28 8.62
CA GLY A 250 21.60 -4.32 9.63
C GLY A 250 22.17 -4.98 10.89
N PRO A 251 22.89 -4.22 11.74
CA PRO A 251 23.42 -4.75 12.99
C PRO A 251 22.28 -5.05 13.98
N ALA A 252 22.57 -5.84 15.02
CA ALA A 252 21.55 -6.17 16.01
C ALA A 252 21.02 -4.90 16.72
N GLY A 253 19.72 -4.82 16.99
CA GLY A 253 19.09 -3.65 17.62
C GLY A 253 18.67 -2.52 16.67
N CYS A 254 18.90 -2.63 15.35
CA CYS A 254 18.52 -1.60 14.38
C CYS A 254 17.01 -1.52 14.06
N GLY A 255 16.16 -2.37 14.64
CA GLY A 255 14.71 -2.37 14.36
C GLY A 255 14.29 -3.10 13.08
N ARG A 256 15.22 -3.79 12.41
CA ARG A 256 15.00 -4.55 11.16
C ARG A 256 13.74 -5.41 11.16
N SER A 257 13.57 -6.30 12.14
CA SER A 257 12.44 -7.24 12.12
C SER A 257 11.10 -6.57 12.31
N THR A 258 11.06 -5.45 13.03
CA THR A 258 9.88 -4.61 13.15
C THR A 258 9.51 -4.01 11.79
N GLN A 259 10.48 -3.38 11.12
CA GLN A 259 10.28 -2.77 9.81
C GLN A 259 9.92 -3.80 8.73
N ALA A 260 10.55 -4.97 8.73
CA ALA A 260 10.23 -6.07 7.81
C ALA A 260 8.78 -6.53 7.98
N ARG A 261 8.29 -6.61 9.22
CA ARG A 261 6.89 -6.95 9.51
C ARG A 261 5.94 -5.87 8.99
N LEU A 262 6.17 -4.61 9.34
CA LEU A 262 5.34 -3.47 8.90
C LEU A 262 5.24 -3.41 7.37
N LEU A 263 6.38 -3.49 6.67
CA LEU A 263 6.43 -3.49 5.21
C LEU A 263 5.72 -4.73 4.61
N SER A 264 5.89 -5.90 5.21
CA SER A 264 5.26 -7.12 4.70
C SER A 264 3.73 -7.06 4.79
N THR A 265 3.20 -6.49 5.89
CA THR A 265 1.78 -6.26 6.08
C THR A 265 1.27 -5.21 5.10
N HIS A 266 1.98 -4.09 4.98
CA HIS A 266 1.58 -2.98 4.10
C HIS A 266 1.52 -3.39 2.62
N TYR A 267 2.52 -4.11 2.12
CA TYR A 267 2.60 -4.53 0.71
C TYR A 267 2.00 -5.92 0.44
N GLY A 268 1.40 -6.57 1.44
CA GLY A 268 0.79 -7.90 1.31
C GLY A 268 1.75 -9.05 0.97
N CYS A 269 3.06 -8.84 1.14
CA CYS A 269 4.11 -9.78 0.79
C CYS A 269 4.51 -10.68 1.98
N VAL A 270 5.33 -11.70 1.71
CA VAL A 270 5.73 -12.67 2.76
C VAL A 270 6.89 -12.13 3.59
N HIS A 271 6.72 -11.98 4.90
CA HIS A 271 7.86 -11.82 5.82
C HIS A 271 8.63 -13.13 5.96
N VAL A 272 9.91 -13.12 5.58
CA VAL A 272 10.80 -14.27 5.65
C VAL A 272 11.91 -13.98 6.65
N ASP A 273 11.66 -14.32 7.91
CA ASP A 273 12.64 -14.24 9.00
C ASP A 273 13.53 -15.48 9.03
N VAL A 274 14.81 -15.30 8.69
CA VAL A 274 15.76 -16.41 8.60
C VAL A 274 16.05 -17.03 9.97
N ALA A 275 16.02 -16.26 11.05
CA ALA A 275 16.22 -16.80 12.39
C ALA A 275 15.06 -17.71 12.80
N LEU A 276 13.82 -17.30 12.50
CA LEU A 276 12.63 -18.14 12.74
C LEU A 276 12.61 -19.38 11.84
N LEU A 277 13.05 -19.28 10.58
CA LEU A 277 13.17 -20.46 9.71
C LEU A 277 14.13 -21.51 10.27
N LEU A 278 15.28 -21.08 10.78
CA LEU A 278 16.25 -21.98 11.41
C LEU A 278 15.70 -22.59 12.70
N GLN A 279 14.97 -21.80 13.51
CA GLN A 279 14.28 -22.33 14.69
C GLN A 279 13.20 -23.36 14.31
N ASP A 280 12.36 -23.09 13.32
CA ASP A 280 11.37 -24.04 12.82
C ASP A 280 12.02 -25.33 12.32
N LEU A 281 13.18 -25.22 11.65
CA LEU A 281 13.94 -26.39 11.20
C LEU A 281 14.37 -27.28 12.38
N THR A 282 14.72 -26.71 13.54
CA THR A 282 15.11 -27.48 14.73
C THR A 282 13.97 -28.32 15.32
N THR A 283 12.71 -27.99 15.01
CA THR A 283 11.55 -28.76 15.49
C THR A 283 11.35 -30.07 14.74
N ARG A 284 12.02 -30.25 13.60
CA ARG A 284 11.86 -31.41 12.71
C ARG A 284 13.03 -32.38 12.86
N PRO A 285 12.80 -33.69 12.88
CA PRO A 285 13.88 -34.67 12.92
C PRO A 285 14.61 -34.70 11.57
N SER A 286 15.79 -34.08 11.50
CA SER A 286 16.68 -34.11 10.32
C SER A 286 18.15 -33.91 10.72
N GLU A 287 19.07 -34.34 9.88
CA GLU A 287 20.51 -34.10 10.06
C GLU A 287 20.83 -32.59 10.12
N ALA A 288 20.20 -31.83 9.22
CA ALA A 288 20.19 -30.37 9.22
C ALA A 288 19.79 -29.79 10.59
N ALA A 289 18.71 -30.28 11.19
CA ALA A 289 18.23 -29.83 12.49
C ALA A 289 19.22 -30.14 13.64
N THR A 290 20.00 -31.22 13.54
CA THR A 290 21.06 -31.52 14.51
C THR A 290 22.19 -30.51 14.42
N VAL A 291 22.68 -30.22 13.22
CA VAL A 291 23.75 -29.24 12.99
C VAL A 291 23.35 -27.84 13.45
N VAL A 292 22.11 -27.39 13.18
CA VAL A 292 21.61 -26.10 13.67
C VAL A 292 21.57 -26.07 15.19
N ARG A 293 21.02 -27.11 15.84
CA ARG A 293 20.94 -27.18 17.32
C ARG A 293 22.31 -27.13 17.97
N GLU A 294 23.27 -27.90 17.46
CA GLU A 294 24.64 -27.92 17.99
C GLU A 294 25.33 -26.56 17.82
N SER A 295 25.20 -25.94 16.65
CA SER A 295 25.78 -24.62 16.37
C SER A 295 25.19 -23.56 17.31
N MET A 296 23.85 -23.54 17.46
CA MET A 296 23.14 -22.61 18.35
C MET A 296 23.50 -22.84 19.82
N ALA A 297 23.55 -24.09 20.29
CA ALA A 297 23.92 -24.44 21.66
C ALA A 297 25.37 -24.06 21.99
N ALA A 298 26.28 -24.20 21.01
CA ALA A 298 27.68 -23.79 21.14
C ALA A 298 27.92 -22.29 20.93
N GLY A 299 26.88 -21.50 20.61
CA GLY A 299 27.01 -20.08 20.28
C GLY A 299 27.81 -19.79 19.01
N LYS A 300 27.97 -20.79 18.14
CA LYS A 300 28.72 -20.68 16.88
C LYS A 300 27.78 -20.30 15.72
N PRO A 301 28.29 -19.63 14.67
CA PRO A 301 27.51 -19.39 13.46
C PRO A 301 27.06 -20.70 12.82
N VAL A 302 25.81 -20.74 12.35
CA VAL A 302 25.30 -21.86 11.54
C VAL A 302 26.01 -21.83 10.18
N PRO A 303 26.43 -22.97 9.60
CA PRO A 303 27.07 -23.01 8.29
C PRO A 303 26.24 -22.35 7.18
N ASP A 304 26.87 -21.53 6.34
CA ASP A 304 26.20 -20.75 5.29
C ASP A 304 25.43 -21.62 4.29
N ASP A 305 25.95 -22.79 3.91
CA ASP A 305 25.28 -23.70 2.97
C ASP A 305 23.90 -24.14 3.47
N LEU A 306 23.79 -24.37 4.78
CA LEU A 306 22.53 -24.78 5.41
C LEU A 306 21.52 -23.62 5.48
N ILE A 307 22.00 -22.41 5.77
CA ILE A 307 21.19 -21.19 5.75
C ILE A 307 20.68 -20.94 4.33
N ASN A 308 21.57 -21.02 3.34
CA ASN A 308 21.29 -20.82 1.92
C ASN A 308 20.21 -21.79 1.42
N GLU A 309 20.32 -23.08 1.74
CA GLU A 309 19.32 -24.09 1.37
C GLU A 309 17.96 -23.83 2.02
N THR A 310 17.96 -23.46 3.30
CA THR A 310 16.73 -23.14 4.06
C THR A 310 16.01 -21.94 3.44
N VAL A 311 16.74 -20.88 3.12
CA VAL A 311 16.22 -19.67 2.47
C VAL A 311 15.69 -20.00 1.06
N LEU A 312 16.46 -20.73 0.26
CA LEU A 312 16.07 -21.12 -1.10
C LEU A 312 14.75 -21.90 -1.10
N THR A 313 14.63 -22.87 -0.19
CA THR A 313 13.42 -23.68 -0.05
C THR A 313 12.21 -22.82 0.31
N ARG A 314 12.37 -21.85 1.22
CA ARG A 314 11.28 -20.96 1.61
C ARG A 314 10.85 -20.03 0.49
N LEU A 315 11.80 -19.42 -0.22
CA LEU A 315 11.55 -18.44 -1.27
C LEU A 315 10.96 -19.04 -2.55
N ARG A 316 11.15 -20.34 -2.78
CA ARG A 316 10.55 -21.07 -3.91
C ARG A 316 9.09 -21.50 -3.68
N ARG A 317 8.54 -21.31 -2.48
CA ARG A 317 7.13 -21.63 -2.24
C ARG A 317 6.21 -20.71 -3.05
N PRO A 318 5.01 -21.19 -3.47
CA PRO A 318 4.11 -20.42 -4.31
C PRO A 318 3.75 -19.05 -3.73
N ASP A 319 3.56 -18.95 -2.41
CA ASP A 319 3.21 -17.69 -1.74
C ASP A 319 4.30 -16.61 -1.87
N CYS A 320 5.58 -16.98 -1.74
CA CYS A 320 6.71 -16.07 -1.96
C CYS A 320 6.86 -15.70 -3.44
N GLN A 321 6.52 -16.61 -4.36
CA GLN A 321 6.62 -16.35 -5.79
C GLN A 321 5.53 -15.40 -6.29
N THR A 322 4.29 -15.55 -5.78
CA THR A 322 3.13 -14.77 -6.22
C THR A 322 2.97 -13.46 -5.46
N ARG A 323 3.24 -13.44 -4.15
CA ARG A 323 3.07 -12.26 -3.29
C ARG A 323 4.38 -11.54 -2.96
N GLY A 324 5.52 -12.11 -3.34
CA GLY A 324 6.82 -11.50 -3.06
C GLY A 324 7.25 -11.77 -1.63
N TRP A 325 8.37 -11.20 -1.23
CA TRP A 325 9.00 -11.46 0.04
C TRP A 325 9.85 -10.30 0.55
N ILE A 326 9.90 -10.18 1.87
CA ILE A 326 10.89 -9.38 2.58
C ILE A 326 11.76 -10.34 3.37
N LEU A 327 13.02 -10.41 2.98
CA LEU A 327 14.03 -11.24 3.60
C LEU A 327 14.65 -10.47 4.78
N ASP A 328 14.34 -10.91 5.98
CA ASP A 328 14.76 -10.28 7.23
C ASP A 328 16.05 -10.93 7.73
N GLY A 329 17.12 -10.14 7.70
CA GLY A 329 18.42 -10.53 8.25
C GLY A 329 19.27 -11.40 7.36
N PHE A 330 19.03 -11.35 6.05
CA PHE A 330 19.82 -12.00 5.03
C PHE A 330 19.81 -11.15 3.75
N PRO A 331 20.94 -11.03 3.03
CA PRO A 331 22.25 -11.62 3.33
C PRO A 331 23.00 -10.87 4.46
N LYS A 332 23.88 -11.59 5.15
CA LYS A 332 24.82 -11.07 6.15
C LYS A 332 26.27 -11.07 5.68
N THR A 333 26.62 -11.93 4.73
CA THR A 333 27.95 -12.04 4.12
C THR A 333 27.89 -11.84 2.61
N GLU A 334 29.03 -11.50 2.00
CA GLU A 334 29.14 -11.43 0.54
C GLU A 334 28.83 -12.80 -0.12
N GLY A 335 29.23 -13.89 0.52
CA GLY A 335 28.93 -15.26 0.06
C GLY A 335 27.43 -15.53 -0.06
N GLN A 336 26.65 -15.14 0.95
CA GLN A 336 25.19 -15.24 0.95
C GLN A 336 24.55 -14.32 -0.10
N ALA A 337 25.08 -13.12 -0.30
CA ALA A 337 24.61 -12.20 -1.34
C ALA A 337 24.85 -12.78 -2.74
N ASN A 338 26.04 -13.32 -2.99
CA ASN A 338 26.40 -14.00 -4.23
C ASN A 338 25.55 -15.26 -4.46
N PHE A 339 25.18 -15.99 -3.40
CA PHE A 339 24.26 -17.11 -3.47
C PHE A 339 22.88 -16.69 -4.02
N LEU A 340 22.27 -15.62 -3.50
CA LEU A 340 20.97 -15.13 -4.01
C LEU A 340 21.02 -14.82 -5.51
N LYS A 341 22.12 -14.19 -5.96
CA LYS A 341 22.34 -13.88 -7.37
C LYS A 341 22.43 -15.14 -8.21
N LYS A 342 23.24 -16.12 -7.80
CA LYS A 342 23.39 -17.42 -8.49
C LYS A 342 22.09 -18.22 -8.51
N ALA A 343 21.31 -18.17 -7.43
CA ALA A 343 20.02 -18.85 -7.31
C ALA A 343 18.88 -18.14 -8.07
N GLN A 344 19.17 -17.04 -8.78
CA GLN A 344 18.18 -16.21 -9.50
C GLN A 344 17.10 -15.60 -8.59
N LEU A 345 17.42 -15.43 -7.30
CA LEU A 345 16.58 -14.80 -6.28
C LEU A 345 17.03 -13.36 -6.02
N THR A 346 17.29 -12.61 -7.09
CA THR A 346 17.81 -11.24 -6.98
C THR A 346 16.74 -10.32 -6.40
N PRO A 347 16.99 -9.66 -5.25
CA PRO A 347 16.08 -8.67 -4.69
C PRO A 347 16.03 -7.41 -5.58
N SER A 348 14.87 -6.77 -5.65
CA SER A 348 14.73 -5.45 -6.28
C SER A 348 15.32 -4.34 -5.42
N ARG A 349 15.24 -4.50 -4.09
CA ARG A 349 15.72 -3.53 -3.09
C ARG A 349 16.55 -4.23 -2.02
N VAL A 350 17.66 -3.63 -1.62
CA VAL A 350 18.42 -4.03 -0.44
C VAL A 350 18.52 -2.82 0.47
N VAL A 351 18.15 -2.94 1.72
CA VAL A 351 18.32 -1.86 2.69
C VAL A 351 19.16 -2.33 3.85
N ILE A 352 20.16 -1.53 4.19
CA ILE A 352 21.04 -1.73 5.33
C ILE A 352 20.66 -0.65 6.34
N LEU A 353 19.97 -1.07 7.41
CA LEU A 353 19.70 -0.19 8.54
C LEU A 353 20.99 -0.03 9.35
N ASP A 354 21.42 1.21 9.53
CA ASP A 354 22.65 1.55 10.22
C ASP A 354 22.36 2.28 11.54
N ILE A 355 23.05 1.88 12.59
CA ILE A 355 23.01 2.50 13.92
C ILE A 355 24.42 2.46 14.52
N SER A 356 24.68 3.29 15.53
CA SER A 356 25.91 3.29 16.30
C SER A 356 26.05 2.03 17.18
N GLU A 357 27.30 1.70 17.55
CA GLU A 357 27.59 0.59 18.48
C GLU A 357 26.89 0.82 19.82
N ASP A 358 26.89 2.06 20.32
CA ASP A 358 26.28 2.41 21.61
C ASP A 358 24.74 2.36 21.55
N THR A 359 24.11 2.76 20.44
CA THR A 359 22.66 2.57 20.20
C THR A 359 22.31 1.07 20.16
N SER A 360 23.16 0.24 19.54
CA SER A 360 22.94 -1.21 19.49
C SER A 360 22.97 -1.82 20.90
N VAL A 361 23.99 -1.46 21.69
CA VAL A 361 24.15 -1.91 23.09
C VAL A 361 22.97 -1.44 23.95
N SER A 362 22.59 -0.16 23.89
CA SER A 362 21.50 0.37 24.72
C SER A 362 20.16 -0.29 24.41
N ARG A 363 19.80 -0.40 23.12
CA ARG A 363 18.54 -1.04 22.70
C ARG A 363 18.49 -2.52 23.07
N LEU A 364 19.59 -3.26 22.93
CA LEU A 364 19.64 -4.68 23.28
C LEU A 364 19.70 -4.91 24.80
N ALA A 365 20.28 -3.97 25.56
CA ALA A 365 20.23 -3.99 27.02
C ALA A 365 18.80 -3.89 27.55
N GLU A 366 17.89 -3.22 26.83
CA GLU A 366 16.45 -3.11 27.18
C GLU A 366 15.59 -4.23 26.60
N ARG A 367 16.05 -4.92 25.55
CA ARG A 367 15.31 -6.02 24.90
C ARG A 367 15.04 -7.18 25.84
N SER A 368 13.81 -7.65 25.87
CA SER A 368 13.40 -8.91 26.52
C SER A 368 12.65 -9.78 25.52
N PHE A 369 12.57 -11.07 25.77
CA PHE A 369 11.99 -12.03 24.85
C PHE A 369 11.01 -12.94 25.56
N ASP A 370 9.84 -13.15 24.95
CA ASP A 370 8.86 -14.15 25.41
C ASP A 370 9.24 -15.54 24.87
N PRO A 371 9.63 -16.49 25.74
CA PRO A 371 10.07 -17.83 25.34
C PRO A 371 8.98 -18.67 24.68
N ILE A 372 7.71 -18.30 24.83
CA ILE A 372 6.59 -19.02 24.23
C ILE A 372 6.28 -18.48 22.83
N SER A 373 6.10 -17.17 22.70
CA SER A 373 5.64 -16.56 21.43
C SER A 373 6.77 -16.21 20.47
N GLY A 374 8.03 -16.19 20.92
CA GLY A 374 9.13 -15.75 20.09
C GLY A 374 9.23 -14.22 19.95
N ARG A 375 8.35 -13.45 20.61
CA ARG A 375 8.30 -11.99 20.45
C ARG A 375 9.34 -11.29 21.32
N CYS A 376 10.02 -10.32 20.73
CA CYS A 376 10.87 -9.38 21.44
C CYS A 376 10.06 -8.18 21.92
N TYR A 377 10.41 -7.65 23.09
CA TYR A 377 9.83 -6.47 23.70
C TYR A 377 10.94 -5.52 24.13
N TYR A 378 10.72 -4.22 23.94
CA TYR A 378 11.59 -3.16 24.43
C TYR A 378 10.78 -2.40 25.48
N GLY A 379 11.10 -2.61 26.75
CA GLY A 379 10.25 -2.23 27.88
C GLY A 379 9.30 -3.35 28.35
N THR A 380 8.42 -3.02 29.28
CA THR A 380 7.51 -3.99 29.92
C THR A 380 6.32 -4.30 29.01
N PRO A 381 6.04 -5.58 28.68
CA PRO A 381 4.85 -5.97 27.92
C PRO A 381 3.55 -5.51 28.60
N ALA A 382 2.55 -5.09 27.83
CA ALA A 382 1.26 -4.66 28.36
C ALA A 382 0.45 -5.80 29.03
N ASP A 383 0.62 -7.04 28.55
CA ASP A 383 0.00 -8.22 29.14
C ASP A 383 0.86 -8.72 30.33
N GLU A 384 0.30 -8.70 31.54
CA GLU A 384 0.97 -9.12 32.77
C GLU A 384 1.50 -10.56 32.71
N ARG A 385 0.80 -11.49 32.03
CA ARG A 385 1.24 -12.88 31.90
C ARG A 385 2.46 -13.01 30.99
N VAL A 386 2.57 -12.13 30.00
CA VAL A 386 3.74 -12.04 29.14
C VAL A 386 4.87 -11.36 29.90
N ALA A 387 4.59 -10.25 30.60
CA ALA A 387 5.56 -9.52 31.40
C ALA A 387 6.22 -10.40 32.48
N ALA A 388 5.47 -11.32 33.10
CA ALA A 388 6.00 -12.23 34.11
C ALA A 388 6.95 -13.32 33.56
N ARG A 389 6.95 -13.58 32.25
CA ARG A 389 7.71 -14.70 31.63
C ARG A 389 8.78 -14.26 30.63
N VAL A 390 8.89 -12.96 30.33
CA VAL A 390 9.95 -12.49 29.44
C VAL A 390 11.32 -12.66 30.09
N ILE A 391 12.32 -13.02 29.28
CA ILE A 391 13.70 -13.25 29.74
C ILE A 391 14.68 -12.38 28.94
N LYS A 392 15.83 -12.10 29.55
CA LYS A 392 16.99 -11.52 28.87
C LYS A 392 17.82 -12.63 28.24
N ALA A 393 18.17 -12.49 26.96
CA ALA A 393 19.05 -13.45 26.31
C ALA A 393 20.50 -13.21 26.75
N ALA A 394 21.25 -14.26 27.12
CA ALA A 394 22.68 -14.15 27.42
C ALA A 394 23.49 -13.57 26.24
N ALA A 395 22.98 -13.78 25.03
CA ALA A 395 23.49 -13.24 23.78
C ALA A 395 23.38 -11.70 23.65
N ASP A 396 22.62 -11.03 24.52
CA ASP A 396 22.44 -9.58 24.56
C ASP A 396 23.33 -8.90 25.63
N SER A 397 24.29 -9.64 26.20
CA SER A 397 25.33 -9.04 27.05
C SER A 397 26.20 -8.09 26.25
N GLU A 398 26.60 -6.98 26.88
CA GLU A 398 27.32 -5.89 26.20
C GLU A 398 28.55 -6.36 25.42
N ALA A 399 29.40 -7.20 26.03
CA ALA A 399 30.60 -7.72 25.38
C ALA A 399 30.29 -8.48 24.08
N VAL A 400 29.27 -9.34 24.11
CA VAL A 400 28.83 -10.15 22.95
C VAL A 400 28.18 -9.26 21.88
N VAL A 401 27.40 -8.26 22.30
CA VAL A 401 26.79 -7.30 21.38
C VAL A 401 27.85 -6.50 20.63
N ARG A 402 28.85 -5.94 21.33
CA ARG A 402 29.93 -5.17 20.71
C ARG A 402 30.75 -6.01 19.74
N GLU A 403 31.10 -7.25 20.09
CA GLU A 403 31.81 -8.17 19.19
C GLU A 403 31.02 -8.43 17.91
N ARG A 404 29.73 -8.78 18.04
CA ARG A 404 28.83 -9.04 16.90
C ARG A 404 28.60 -7.80 16.05
N PHE A 405 28.48 -6.62 16.68
CA PHE A 405 28.30 -5.36 15.98
C PHE A 405 29.49 -5.10 15.05
N ARG A 406 30.72 -5.24 15.55
CA ARG A 406 31.95 -5.03 14.77
C ARG A 406 32.08 -5.98 13.59
N ALA A 407 31.77 -7.26 13.81
CA ALA A 407 31.75 -8.26 12.74
C ALA A 407 30.70 -7.87 11.67
N SER A 408 29.47 -7.57 12.08
CA SER A 408 28.40 -7.16 11.18
C SER A 408 28.76 -5.91 10.37
N LYS A 409 29.37 -4.88 11.00
CA LYS A 409 29.70 -3.62 10.33
C LYS A 409 30.71 -3.82 9.19
N ARG A 410 31.67 -4.74 9.37
CA ARG A 410 32.65 -5.10 8.34
C ARG A 410 31.95 -5.75 7.15
N ASP A 411 31.18 -6.81 7.40
CA ASP A 411 30.55 -7.61 6.33
C ASP A 411 29.46 -6.82 5.58
N MET A 412 28.75 -5.91 6.27
CA MET A 412 27.72 -5.07 5.63
C MET A 412 28.31 -4.01 4.69
N GLY A 413 29.51 -3.48 4.97
CA GLY A 413 30.21 -2.59 4.05
C GLY A 413 30.48 -3.28 2.72
N GLU A 414 30.95 -4.54 2.79
CA GLU A 414 31.21 -5.35 1.60
C GLU A 414 29.94 -5.61 0.78
N ILE A 415 28.80 -5.93 1.42
CA ILE A 415 27.51 -6.13 0.71
C ILE A 415 27.03 -4.83 0.04
N ALA A 416 27.16 -3.70 0.73
CA ALA A 416 26.75 -2.39 0.23
C ALA A 416 27.54 -1.98 -1.00
N ASP A 417 28.85 -2.28 -1.02
CA ASP A 417 29.79 -1.79 -2.02
C ASP A 417 29.99 -2.75 -3.20
N THR A 418 29.53 -4.01 -3.10
CA THR A 418 29.80 -5.04 -4.12
C THR A 418 28.54 -5.60 -4.80
N VAL A 419 27.93 -6.66 -4.25
CA VAL A 419 26.99 -7.55 -4.96
C VAL A 419 25.68 -6.85 -5.36
N PHE A 420 25.21 -5.91 -4.53
CA PHE A 420 23.97 -5.19 -4.75
C PHE A 420 24.13 -3.66 -4.78
N ALA A 421 25.34 -3.14 -5.04
CA ALA A 421 25.69 -1.73 -4.88
C ALA A 421 24.71 -0.68 -5.46
N ARG A 422 24.00 -1.03 -6.54
CA ARG A 422 23.02 -0.13 -7.18
C ARG A 422 21.61 -0.26 -6.62
N ARG A 423 21.30 -1.36 -5.93
CA ARG A 423 20.00 -1.67 -5.31
C ARG A 423 20.04 -1.52 -3.80
N SER A 424 21.23 -1.37 -3.22
CA SER A 424 21.47 -1.13 -1.80
C SER A 424 21.27 0.34 -1.46
N ARG A 425 20.60 0.58 -0.34
CA ARG A 425 20.59 1.88 0.34
C ARG A 425 20.96 1.65 1.79
N VAL A 426 21.91 2.44 2.29
CA VAL A 426 22.18 2.53 3.72
C VAL A 426 21.28 3.60 4.30
N LEU A 427 20.53 3.26 5.34
CA LEU A 427 19.64 4.19 6.04
C LEU A 427 20.10 4.30 7.48
N ASN A 428 20.54 5.49 7.90
CA ASN A 428 20.87 5.73 9.29
C ASN A 428 19.57 5.89 10.10
N VAL A 429 19.40 5.07 11.15
CA VAL A 429 18.21 5.01 11.99
C VAL A 429 18.53 5.15 13.49
N ASP A 430 19.66 5.81 13.82
CA ASP A 430 20.09 6.01 15.21
C ASP A 430 19.06 6.79 16.03
N ALA A 431 18.59 7.92 15.50
CA ALA A 431 17.69 8.86 16.19
C ALA A 431 16.26 8.87 15.61
N ALA A 432 15.98 8.01 14.63
CA ALA A 432 14.67 7.95 13.99
C ALA A 432 13.71 7.09 14.81
N ASP A 433 12.46 7.57 14.98
CA ASP A 433 11.38 6.74 15.50
C ASP A 433 10.92 5.69 14.47
N GLU A 434 10.20 4.67 14.96
CA GLU A 434 9.76 3.54 14.13
C GLU A 434 8.94 3.96 12.90
N GLN A 435 8.07 4.94 13.06
CA GLN A 435 7.17 5.40 12.00
C GLN A 435 7.96 6.15 10.93
N ARG A 436 8.90 7.01 11.34
CA ARG A 436 9.75 7.73 10.41
C ARG A 436 10.63 6.79 9.59
N VAL A 437 11.20 5.75 10.21
CA VAL A 437 11.97 4.72 9.50
C VAL A 437 11.07 3.99 8.49
N PHE A 438 9.84 3.66 8.88
CA PHE A 438 8.89 2.99 7.99
C PHE A 438 8.55 3.85 6.76
N GLU A 439 8.31 5.14 6.96
CA GLU A 439 8.05 6.10 5.88
C GLU A 439 9.25 6.19 4.91
N ASP A 440 10.48 6.34 5.42
CA ASP A 440 11.68 6.41 4.58
C ASP A 440 11.89 5.12 3.77
N LEU A 441 11.55 3.96 4.35
CA LEU A 441 11.60 2.67 3.66
C LEU A 441 10.51 2.56 2.59
N ARG A 442 9.29 3.01 2.90
CA ARG A 442 8.17 3.03 1.95
C ARG A 442 8.52 3.90 0.75
N ASP A 443 8.99 5.12 0.99
CA ASP A 443 9.38 6.06 -0.05
C ASP A 443 10.50 5.47 -0.94
N PHE A 444 11.45 4.73 -0.37
CA PHE A 444 12.48 4.03 -1.15
C PHE A 444 11.93 2.89 -2.01
N VAL A 445 10.95 2.14 -1.49
CA VAL A 445 10.29 1.07 -2.24
C VAL A 445 9.49 1.63 -3.42
N GLU A 446 8.75 2.72 -3.18
CA GLU A 446 7.85 3.39 -4.14
C GLU A 446 8.58 4.26 -5.16
N SER A 447 9.78 4.75 -4.84
CA SER A 447 10.63 5.45 -5.80
C SER A 447 10.94 4.57 -7.02
N PRO A 448 11.24 5.13 -8.20
CA PRO A 448 11.71 4.36 -9.34
C PRO A 448 12.93 3.48 -9.00
N LEU A 449 13.11 2.37 -9.72
CA LEU A 449 14.33 1.58 -9.56
C LEU A 449 15.54 2.43 -10.00
N PRO A 450 16.63 2.47 -9.23
CA PRO A 450 17.83 3.20 -9.61
C PRO A 450 18.32 2.70 -10.97
N THR A 451 18.34 3.60 -11.94
CA THR A 451 18.85 3.32 -13.29
C THR A 451 20.33 3.02 -13.23
N GLU A 452 20.79 2.09 -14.07
CA GLU A 452 22.21 1.81 -14.22
C GLU A 452 22.94 3.08 -14.67
N LYS A 453 23.78 3.68 -13.82
CA LYS A 453 24.74 4.68 -14.31
C LYS A 453 25.61 4.02 -15.39
N THR A 454 25.63 4.67 -16.55
CA THR A 454 26.45 4.40 -17.73
C THR A 454 27.93 4.34 -17.39
#